data_AF-A0A657IUZ9-F1
#
_entry.id   AF-A0A657IUZ9-F1
#
_cell.length_a   1.000
_cell.length_b   1.000
_cell.length_c   1.000
_cell.angle_alpha   90.00
_cell.angle_beta   90.00
_cell.angle_gamma   90.00
#
_symmetry.space_group_name_H-M   'P 1'
#
loop_
_entity.id
_entity.type
_entity.pdbx_description
1 polymer ?
#
loop_
_entity_poly.entity_id
_entity_poly.type
_entity_poly.pdbx_seq_one_letter_code
_entity_poly.pdbx_strand_id
1 'polypeptide(L)' 'MVLRGHTLWQIAATCTGDQDDARTARAVQRIYAANEHILRDGPDFLLPGLVLTIPPEVAG' A
#
# COMPACT_ATOMS: atom_id res chain seq x y z
N MET A 1 -2.67 -5.71 -7.99
CA MET A 1 -4.13 -5.92 -7.86
C MET A 1 -4.42 -6.47 -6.47
N VAL A 2 -5.44 -5.96 -5.79
CA VAL A 2 -5.85 -6.42 -4.45
C VAL A 2 -6.64 -7.73 -4.58
N LEU A 3 -6.23 -8.75 -3.83
CA LEU A 3 -6.94 -10.03 -3.70
C LEU A 3 -7.65 -10.09 -2.34
N ARG A 4 -8.65 -10.99 -2.21
CA ARG A 4 -9.30 -11.21 -0.91
C ARG A 4 -8.27 -11.62 0.14
N GLY A 5 -8.26 -10.93 1.27
CA GLY A 5 -7.34 -11.17 2.37
C GLY A 5 -6.01 -10.40 2.28
N HIS A 6 -5.76 -9.64 1.20
CA HIS A 6 -4.61 -8.72 1.16
C HIS A 6 -4.85 -7.53 2.09
N THR A 7 -3.80 -7.18 2.83
CA THR A 7 -3.73 -5.91 3.55
C THR A 7 -2.82 -4.93 2.82
N LEU A 8 -2.99 -3.63 3.07
CA LEU A 8 -2.11 -2.60 2.49
C LEU A 8 -0.65 -2.85 2.93
N TRP A 9 -0.49 -3.37 4.15
CA TRP A 9 0.79 -3.78 4.72
C TRP A 9 1.48 -4.87 3.90
N GLN A 10 0.78 -5.96 3.53
CA GLN A 10 1.37 -7.04 2.73
C GLN A 10 1.78 -6.56 1.34
N ILE A 11 0.98 -5.68 0.74
CA ILE A 11 1.28 -5.06 -0.55
C ILE A 11 2.54 -4.20 -0.42
N ALA A 12 2.59 -3.34 0.59
CA ALA A 12 3.75 -2.50 0.89
C ALA A 12 5.01 -3.34 1.15
N ALA A 13 4.95 -4.36 2.00
CA ALA A 13 6.06 -5.27 2.30
C ALA A 13 6.59 -5.94 1.01
N THR A 14 5.68 -6.41 0.15
CA THR A 14 6.05 -7.02 -1.15
C THR A 14 6.75 -6.01 -2.07
N CYS A 15 6.26 -4.77 -2.13
CA CYS A 15 6.86 -3.72 -2.96
C CYS A 15 8.22 -3.25 -2.45
N THR A 16 8.43 -3.31 -1.14
CA THR A 16 9.66 -2.83 -0.51
C THR A 16 10.76 -3.92 -0.53
N GLY A 17 10.38 -5.19 -0.63
CA GLY A 17 11.32 -6.32 -0.68
C GLY A 17 12.08 -6.55 0.62
N ASP A 18 11.65 -5.93 1.72
CA ASP A 18 12.34 -5.88 3.00
C ASP A 18 11.37 -6.25 4.13
N GLN A 19 11.90 -6.82 5.21
CA GLN A 19 11.14 -7.11 6.44
C GLN A 19 11.20 -5.96 7.45
N ASP A 20 11.80 -4.82 7.09
CA ASP A 20 11.80 -3.62 7.93
C ASP A 20 10.38 -3.03 8.06
N ASP A 21 9.81 -3.15 9.25
CA ASP A 21 8.49 -2.62 9.61
C ASP A 21 8.41 -1.09 9.46
N ALA A 22 9.48 -0.35 9.77
CA ALA A 22 9.48 1.11 9.65
C ALA A 22 9.47 1.55 8.19
N ARG A 23 10.21 0.84 7.33
CA ARG A 23 10.17 1.08 5.88
C ARG A 23 8.82 0.70 5.29
N THR A 24 8.27 -0.44 5.72
CA THR A 24 6.94 -0.91 5.31
C THR A 24 5.86 0.10 5.71
N ALA A 25 5.89 0.63 6.93
CA ALA A 25 4.94 1.65 7.39
C ALA A 25 5.00 2.93 6.54
N ARG A 26 6.21 3.38 6.14
CA ARG A 26 6.38 4.51 5.22
C ARG A 26 5.81 4.20 3.84
N ALA A 27 6.03 3.00 3.32
CA ALA A 27 5.47 2.56 2.05
C ALA A 27 3.93 2.49 2.08
N VAL A 28 3.33 1.96 3.15
CA VAL A 28 1.88 1.97 3.40
C VAL A 28 1.33 3.41 3.33
N GLN A 29 1.94 4.35 4.05
CA GLN A 29 1.53 5.77 4.04
C GLN A 29 1.60 6.39 2.64
N ARG A 30 2.66 6.12 1.88
CA ARG A 30 2.81 6.63 0.50
C ARG A 30 1.77 6.03 -0.45
N ILE A 31 1.55 4.72 -0.37
CA ILE A 31 0.54 4.03 -1.17
C ILE A 31 -0.84 4.58 -0.82
N TYR A 32 -1.15 4.76 0.47
CA TYR A 32 -2.42 5.36 0.88
C TYR A 32 -2.59 6.77 0.31
N ALA A 33 -1.61 7.66 0.48
CA ALA A 33 -1.68 9.02 -0.04
C ALA A 33 -1.85 9.08 -1.57
N ALA A 34 -1.17 8.21 -2.31
CA ALA A 34 -1.31 8.12 -3.76
C ALA A 34 -2.69 7.58 -4.21
N ASN A 35 -3.36 6.80 -3.35
CA ASN A 35 -4.63 6.14 -3.66
C ASN A 35 -5.79 6.64 -2.79
N GLU A 36 -5.64 7.76 -2.08
CA GLU A 36 -6.64 8.30 -1.14
C GLU A 36 -7.99 8.54 -1.83
N HIS A 37 -7.94 8.96 -3.11
CA HIS A 37 -9.12 9.14 -3.95
C HIS A 37 -9.94 7.85 -4.15
N ILE A 38 -9.31 6.68 -4.02
CA ILE A 38 -9.90 5.33 -4.13
C ILE A 38 -10.21 4.78 -2.73
N LEU A 39 -9.30 4.96 -1.77
CA LEU A 39 -9.37 4.45 -0.39
C LEU A 39 -10.06 5.45 0.55
N ARG A 40 -11.17 6.06 0.12
CA ARG A 40 -11.86 7.13 0.86
C ARG A 40 -12.29 6.74 2.27
N ASP A 41 -12.59 5.46 2.48
CA ASP A 41 -13.04 4.94 3.78
C ASP A 41 -11.87 4.57 4.71
N GLY A 42 -10.64 4.63 4.22
CA GLY A 42 -9.41 4.40 4.98
C GLY A 42 -8.50 3.31 4.41
N PRO A 43 -7.29 3.14 4.99
CA PRO A 43 -6.26 2.24 4.48
C PRO A 43 -6.62 0.75 4.58
N ASP A 44 -7.55 0.39 5.47
CA ASP A 44 -8.03 -0.98 5.67
C ASP A 44 -9.20 -1.37 4.74
N PHE A 45 -9.80 -0.40 4.05
CA PHE A 45 -10.91 -0.62 3.13
C PHE A 45 -10.42 -1.02 1.73
N LEU A 46 -9.80 -2.19 1.69
CA LEU A 46 -9.30 -2.80 0.47
C LEU A 46 -10.33 -3.73 -0.13
N LEU A 47 -11.02 -3.25 -1.16
CA LEU A 47 -11.94 -4.08 -1.94
C LEU A 47 -11.15 -4.95 -2.94
N PRO A 48 -11.48 -6.25 -3.07
CA PRO A 48 -10.88 -7.12 -4.07
C PRO A 48 -11.12 -6.57 -5.49
N GLY A 49 -10.09 -6.64 -6.33
CA GLY A 49 -10.14 -6.09 -7.69
C GLY A 49 -9.70 -4.63 -7.81
N LEU A 50 -9.43 -3.95 -6.70
CA LEU A 50 -8.80 -2.62 -6.75
C LEU A 50 -7.40 -2.70 -7.36
N VAL A 51 -7.14 -1.73 -8.23
CA VAL A 51 -5.80 -1.47 -8.78
C VAL A 51 -5.25 -0.27 -8.03
N LEU A 52 -4.21 -0.51 -7.22
CA LEU A 52 -3.51 0.54 -6.49
C LEU A 52 -2.28 0.97 -7.30
N THR A 53 -2.08 2.27 -7.38
CA THR A 53 -0.84 2.85 -7.89
C THR A 53 0.23 2.77 -6.80
N ILE A 54 1.33 2.09 -7.09
CA ILE A 54 2.50 2.06 -6.19
C ILE A 54 3.43 3.20 -6.63
N PRO A 55 3.58 4.28 -5.84
CA PRO A 55 4.54 5.33 -6.17
C PRO A 55 5.97 4.78 -6.06
N PRO A 56 6.91 5.24 -6.91
CA PRO A 56 8.31 4.83 -6.80
C PRO A 56 8.87 5.21 -5.42
N GLU A 57 9.80 4.40 -4.91
CA GLU A 57 10.55 4.77 -3.71
C GLU A 57 11.35 6.03 -4.05
N VAL A 58 10.91 7.18 -3.50
CA VAL A 58 11.68 8.41 -3.62
C VAL A 58 12.96 8.17 -2.84
N ALA A 59 14.04 7.88 -3.55
CA ALA A 59 15.40 7.89 -3.03
C ALA A 59 15.71 9.33 -2.62
N GLY A 60 15.34 9.67 -1.38
CA GLY A 60 15.76 10.88 -0.70
C GLY A 60 17.02 10.61 0.10
#